data_AF-A0A7J4B1R0-F1
#
_entry.id   AF-A0A7J4B1R0-F1
#
_cell.length_a   1.000
_cell.length_b   1.000
_cell.length_c   1.000
_cell.angle_alpha   90.00
_cell.angle_beta   90.00
_cell.angle_gamma   90.00
#
_symmetry.space_group_name_H-M   'P 1'
#
loop_
_entity.id
_entity.type
_entity.pdbx_description
1 polymer ?
#
loop_
_entity_poly.entity_id
_entity_poly.type
_entity_poly.pdbx_seq_one_letter_code
_entity_poly.pdbx_strand_id
1 'polypeptide(L)'
;MYAIEVVNLTKKFGDFTAVDNISFSVKKGELFGLLGPNGAGKTTTLNILSTVLKPTSGHAKIAGFDVLKKMNDVRKSIGIVFQDPSLENKLTGRENLEFHAMIYGMPREEMKKRIKEVLELVELTDKADILVEKYSGGMKRRL
;
A
#
# COMPACT_ATOMS: atom_id res chain seq x y z
N MET A 1 5.15 -12.74 16.96
CA MET A 1 4.01 -12.73 16.02
C MET A 1 4.45 -12.07 14.73
N TYR A 2 4.17 -12.67 13.58
CA TYR A 2 4.55 -12.12 12.27
C TYR A 2 3.48 -11.13 11.77
N ALA A 3 3.92 -10.05 11.13
CA ALA A 3 3.06 -9.13 10.39
C ALA A 3 2.80 -9.63 8.97
N ILE A 4 3.79 -10.30 8.36
CA ILE A 4 3.71 -10.89 7.03
C ILE A 4 4.23 -12.32 7.10
N GLU A 5 3.49 -13.26 6.52
CA GLU A 5 3.92 -14.65 6.35
C GLU A 5 3.69 -15.06 4.90
N VAL A 6 4.72 -15.56 4.22
CA VAL A 6 4.66 -16.02 2.84
C VAL A 6 5.23 -17.43 2.78
N VAL A 7 4.47 -18.35 2.21
CA VAL A 7 4.83 -19.77 2.14
C VAL A 7 4.60 -20.29 0.72
N ASN A 8 5.70 -20.70 0.07
CA ASN A 8 5.76 -21.35 -1.22
C ASN A 8 4.98 -20.58 -2.30
N LEU A 9 5.09 -19.25 -2.27
CA LEU A 9 4.31 -18.35 -3.10
C LEU A 9 4.84 -18.37 -4.53
N THR A 10 3.95 -18.65 -5.48
CA THR A 10 4.27 -18.69 -6.91
C THR A 10 3.26 -17.85 -7.69
N LYS A 11 3.74 -17.12 -8.69
CA LYS A 11 2.90 -16.43 -9.67
C LYS A 11 3.39 -16.69 -11.09
N LYS A 12 2.48 -17.24 -11.89
CA LYS A 12 2.64 -17.47 -13.33
C LYS A 12 1.72 -16.56 -14.14
N PHE A 13 2.19 -16.15 -15.31
CA PHE A 13 1.45 -15.46 -16.36
C PHE A 13 1.62 -16.27 -17.66
N GLY A 14 0.65 -17.14 -17.96
CA GLY A 14 0.85 -18.19 -18.96
C GLY A 14 2.03 -19.07 -18.55
N ASP A 15 3.00 -19.24 -19.46
CA ASP A 15 4.20 -20.04 -19.24
C ASP A 15 5.30 -19.31 -18.46
N PHE A 16 5.19 -17.98 -18.30
CA PHE A 16 6.19 -17.20 -17.60
C PHE A 16 5.98 -17.24 -16.08
N THR A 17 7.01 -17.65 -15.32
CA THR A 17 6.98 -17.67 -13.85
C THR A 17 7.65 -16.41 -13.32
N ALA A 18 6.84 -15.46 -12.83
CA ALA A 18 7.30 -14.15 -12.35
C ALA A 18 7.71 -14.15 -10.87
N VAL A 19 7.14 -15.07 -10.08
CA VAL A 19 7.52 -15.36 -8.69
C VAL A 19 7.54 -16.87 -8.57
N ASP A 20 8.63 -17.43 -8.09
CA ASP A 20 8.84 -18.88 -8.06
C ASP A 20 9.12 -19.38 -6.64
N ASN A 21 8.10 -19.98 -6.03
CA ASN A 21 8.18 -20.72 -4.76
C ASN A 21 8.90 -19.98 -3.60
N ILE A 22 8.61 -18.70 -3.42
CA ILE A 22 9.27 -17.91 -2.37
C ILE A 22 8.63 -18.12 -1.00
N SER A 23 9.45 -18.13 0.06
CA SER A 23 9.00 -18.23 1.46
C SER A 23 9.80 -17.27 2.34
N PHE A 24 9.09 -16.43 3.10
CA PHE A 24 9.70 -15.53 4.07
C PHE A 24 8.66 -15.07 5.12
N SER A 25 9.14 -14.47 6.20
CA SER A 25 8.29 -13.90 7.24
C SER A 25 8.87 -12.57 7.72
N VAL A 26 7.99 -11.64 8.09
CA VAL A 26 8.35 -10.32 8.62
C VAL A 26 7.70 -10.17 9.98
N LYS A 27 8.48 -9.86 11.01
CA LYS A 27 7.98 -9.68 12.38
C LYS A 27 7.23 -8.35 12.51
N LYS A 28 6.30 -8.29 13.46
CA LYS A 28 5.65 -7.01 13.81
C LYS A 28 6.70 -5.99 14.25
N GLY A 29 6.70 -4.81 13.63
CA GLY A 29 7.64 -3.72 13.91
C GLY A 29 8.98 -3.82 13.16
N GLU A 30 9.16 -4.82 12.30
CA GLU A 30 10.38 -5.00 11.50
C GLU A 30 10.34 -4.14 10.24
N LEU A 31 11.47 -3.51 9.92
CA LEU A 31 11.71 -2.89 8.61
C LEU A 31 12.31 -3.96 7.68
N PHE A 32 11.55 -4.34 6.66
CA PHE A 32 11.94 -5.37 5.70
C PHE A 32 12.10 -4.79 4.29
N GLY A 33 13.21 -5.13 3.62
CA GLY A 33 13.50 -4.71 2.25
C GLY A 33 13.51 -5.90 1.29
N LEU A 34 12.64 -5.87 0.26
CA LEU A 34 12.68 -6.84 -0.84
C LEU A 34 13.54 -6.29 -1.99
N LEU A 35 14.79 -6.76 -2.09
CA LEU A 35 15.79 -6.26 -3.03
C LEU A 35 16.04 -7.24 -4.18
N GLY A 36 16.36 -6.70 -5.36
CA GLY A 36 16.65 -7.47 -6.57
C GLY A 36 16.58 -6.61 -7.84
N PRO A 37 17.10 -7.08 -8.98
CA PRO A 37 17.07 -6.32 -10.25
C PRO A 37 15.64 -6.13 -10.79
N ASN A 38 15.49 -5.29 -11.80
CA ASN A 38 14.21 -5.16 -12.53
C ASN A 38 13.82 -6.52 -13.13
N GLY A 39 12.53 -6.87 -13.04
CA GLY A 39 12.03 -8.18 -13.47
C GLY A 39 12.15 -9.30 -12.43
N ALA A 40 12.82 -9.10 -11.29
CA ALA A 40 12.97 -10.13 -10.24
C ALA A 40 11.68 -10.48 -9.46
N GLY A 41 10.50 -10.04 -9.91
CA GLY A 41 9.22 -10.37 -9.26
C GLY A 41 8.82 -9.52 -8.05
N LYS A 42 9.59 -8.48 -7.68
CA LYS A 42 9.32 -7.62 -6.50
C LYS A 42 7.92 -7.01 -6.51
N THR A 43 7.58 -6.30 -7.58
CA THR A 43 6.27 -5.67 -7.75
C THR A 43 5.15 -6.71 -7.80
N THR A 44 5.40 -7.86 -8.44
CA THR A 44 4.45 -8.99 -8.48
C THR A 44 4.15 -9.51 -7.08
N THR A 45 5.18 -9.71 -6.25
CA THR A 45 5.03 -10.14 -4.86
C THR A 45 4.27 -9.10 -4.05
N LEU A 46 4.64 -7.82 -4.13
CA LEU A 46 3.94 -6.74 -3.41
C LEU A 46 2.47 -6.64 -3.83
N ASN A 47 2.16 -6.80 -5.11
CA ASN A 47 0.78 -6.81 -5.62
C ASN A 47 -0.04 -7.99 -5.08
N ILE A 48 0.60 -9.14 -4.82
CA ILE A 48 -0.07 -10.28 -4.20
C ILE A 48 -0.37 -10.00 -2.73
N LEU A 49 0.63 -9.49 -1.99
CA LEU A 49 0.47 -9.15 -0.58
C LEU A 49 -0.55 -8.03 -0.35
N SER A 50 -0.67 -7.11 -1.31
CA SER A 50 -1.67 -6.04 -1.30
C SER A 50 -3.05 -6.45 -1.83
N THR A 51 -3.25 -7.72 -2.17
CA THR A 51 -4.52 -8.28 -2.71
C THR A 51 -4.93 -7.75 -4.08
N VAL A 52 -4.04 -7.01 -4.77
CA VAL A 52 -4.25 -6.53 -6.14
C VAL A 52 -4.14 -7.68 -7.15
N LEU A 53 -3.27 -8.65 -6.86
CA LEU A 53 -3.03 -9.81 -7.70
C LEU A 53 -3.26 -11.11 -6.92
N LYS A 54 -3.87 -12.11 -7.55
CA LYS A 54 -3.95 -13.46 -6.98
C LYS A 54 -2.69 -14.26 -7.28
N PRO A 55 -2.10 -14.99 -6.32
CA PRO A 55 -1.04 -15.95 -6.61
C PRO A 55 -1.57 -17.09 -7.49
N THR A 56 -0.67 -17.79 -8.15
CA THR A 56 -0.99 -19.04 -8.86
C THR A 56 -1.04 -20.21 -7.89
N SER A 57 -0.12 -20.25 -6.93
CA SER A 57 -0.10 -21.21 -5.83
C SER A 57 0.63 -20.65 -4.61
N GLY A 58 0.57 -21.37 -3.50
CA GLY A 58 1.13 -20.94 -2.22
C GLY A 58 0.16 -20.09 -1.40
N HIS A 59 0.63 -19.64 -0.25
CA HIS A 59 -0.18 -18.90 0.72
C HIS A 59 0.56 -17.68 1.23
N ALA A 60 -0.20 -16.62 1.52
CA ALA A 60 0.33 -15.48 2.25
C ALA A 60 -0.70 -14.98 3.27
N LYS A 61 -0.20 -14.44 4.38
CA LYS A 61 -0.99 -13.77 5.41
C LYS A 61 -0.41 -12.39 5.70
N ILE A 62 -1.29 -11.44 5.95
CA ILE A 62 -0.97 -10.09 6.40
C ILE A 62 -1.78 -9.81 7.66
N ALA A 63 -1.12 -9.42 8.74
CA ALA A 63 -1.74 -9.22 10.05
C ALA A 63 -2.61 -10.41 10.51
N GLY A 64 -2.20 -11.64 10.16
CA GLY A 64 -2.93 -12.87 10.45
C GLY A 64 -4.08 -13.21 9.49
N PHE A 65 -4.43 -12.32 8.57
CA PHE A 65 -5.49 -12.52 7.58
C PHE A 65 -4.92 -13.11 6.27
N ASP A 66 -5.56 -14.15 5.76
CA ASP A 66 -5.21 -14.77 4.48
C ASP A 66 -5.54 -13.82 3.30
N VAL A 67 -4.56 -13.61 2.41
CA VAL A 67 -4.65 -12.64 1.31
C VAL A 67 -5.67 -12.99 0.22
N LEU A 68 -6.17 -14.23 0.18
CA LEU A 68 -7.21 -14.68 -0.75
C LEU A 68 -8.57 -14.79 -0.08
N LYS A 69 -8.62 -15.24 1.18
CA LYS A 69 -9.89 -15.54 1.89
C LYS A 69 -10.43 -14.35 2.68
N LYS A 70 -9.57 -13.43 3.09
CA LYS A 70 -9.89 -12.30 3.98
C LYS A 70 -9.37 -10.97 3.41
N MET A 71 -9.55 -10.78 2.11
CA MET A 71 -9.01 -9.63 1.36
C MET A 71 -9.39 -8.27 1.97
N ASN A 72 -10.64 -8.09 2.41
CA ASN A 72 -11.09 -6.83 3.01
C ASN A 72 -10.41 -6.55 4.36
N ASP A 73 -10.18 -7.59 5.16
CA ASP A 73 -9.47 -7.45 6.44
C ASP A 73 -7.99 -7.13 6.20
N VAL A 74 -7.37 -7.76 5.20
CA VAL A 74 -6.01 -7.41 4.75
C VAL A 74 -5.94 -5.94 4.32
N ARG A 75 -6.84 -5.48 3.42
CA ARG A 75 -6.85 -4.09 2.92
C ARG A 75 -7.04 -3.06 4.03
N LYS A 76 -7.86 -3.36 5.05
CA LYS A 76 -8.04 -2.49 6.22
C LYS A 76 -6.81 -2.46 7.15
N SER A 77 -5.94 -3.46 7.06
CA SER A 77 -4.76 -3.61 7.93
C SER A 77 -3.47 -3.04 7.33
N ILE A 78 -3.48 -2.60 6.07
CA ILE A 78 -2.29 -2.08 5.36
C ILE A 78 -2.54 -0.71 4.74
N GLY A 79 -1.48 0.11 4.71
CA GLY A 79 -1.36 1.24 3.79
C GLY A 79 -0.48 0.87 2.61
N ILE A 80 -0.82 1.31 1.40
CA ILE A 80 -0.04 1.03 0.19
C ILE A 80 0.30 2.35 -0.49
N VAL A 81 1.59 2.55 -0.76
CA VAL A 81 2.09 3.63 -1.62
C VAL A 81 2.56 2.98 -2.92
N PHE A 82 1.77 3.15 -3.98
CA PHE A 82 2.09 2.59 -5.29
C PHE A 82 3.24 3.35 -5.96
N GLN A 83 3.79 2.77 -7.04
CA GLN A 83 4.78 3.45 -7.86
C GLN A 83 4.18 4.70 -8.53
N ASP A 84 3.00 4.54 -9.12
CA ASP A 84 2.19 5.65 -9.62
C ASP A 84 1.26 6.17 -8.51
N PRO A 85 1.27 7.47 -8.17
CA PRO A 85 0.40 8.01 -7.14
C PRO A 85 -1.08 7.89 -7.52
N SER A 86 -1.92 7.48 -6.58
CA SER A 86 -3.38 7.41 -6.75
C SER A 86 -4.10 8.72 -6.41
N LEU A 87 -3.43 9.86 -6.61
CA LEU A 87 -3.93 11.17 -6.21
C LEU A 87 -4.88 11.74 -7.26
N GLU A 88 -5.93 12.41 -6.79
CA GLU A 88 -6.84 13.18 -7.64
C GLU A 88 -6.27 14.59 -7.86
N ASN A 89 -5.88 14.87 -9.11
CA ASN A 89 -5.18 16.11 -9.47
C ASN A 89 -6.08 17.35 -9.36
N LYS A 90 -7.40 17.16 -9.46
CA LYS A 90 -8.40 18.25 -9.34
C LYS A 90 -8.84 18.55 -7.92
N LEU A 91 -8.29 17.86 -6.94
CA LEU A 91 -8.49 18.12 -5.52
C LEU A 91 -7.23 18.74 -4.91
N THR A 92 -7.39 19.50 -3.84
CA THR A 92 -6.29 19.97 -2.98
C THR A 92 -5.65 18.81 -2.21
N GLY A 93 -4.48 19.03 -1.61
CA GLY A 93 -3.85 18.02 -0.75
C GLY A 93 -4.75 17.59 0.40
N ARG A 94 -5.43 18.55 1.03
CA ARG A 94 -6.43 18.29 2.08
C ARG A 94 -7.59 17.46 1.57
N GLU A 95 -8.21 17.86 0.46
CA GLU A 95 -9.35 17.16 -0.11
C GLU A 95 -8.99 15.73 -0.56
N ASN A 96 -7.77 15.49 -1.03
CA ASN A 96 -7.28 14.14 -1.32
C ASN A 96 -7.27 13.26 -0.05
N LEU A 97 -6.74 13.79 1.06
CA LEU A 97 -6.72 13.06 2.33
C LEU A 97 -8.14 12.84 2.88
N GLU A 98 -9.02 13.83 2.77
CA GLU A 98 -10.44 13.71 3.13
C GLU A 98 -11.14 12.63 2.28
N PHE A 99 -10.91 12.65 0.96
CA PHE A 99 -11.47 11.68 0.02
C PHE A 99 -11.08 10.25 0.40
N HIS A 100 -9.79 10.00 0.66
CA HIS A 100 -9.33 8.69 1.10
C HIS A 100 -9.88 8.31 2.48
N ALA A 101 -9.88 9.23 3.45
CA ALA A 101 -10.43 8.96 4.79
C ALA A 101 -11.92 8.56 4.73
N MET A 102 -12.71 9.20 3.85
CA MET A 102 -14.11 8.83 3.61
C MET A 102 -14.25 7.41 3.01
N ILE A 103 -13.40 7.05 2.04
CA ILE A 103 -13.38 5.68 1.46
C ILE A 103 -13.09 4.62 2.54
N TYR A 104 -12.21 4.92 3.50
CA TYR A 104 -11.91 4.03 4.62
C TYR A 104 -12.95 4.08 5.75
N GLY A 105 -13.98 4.92 5.64
CA GLY A 105 -15.06 5.02 6.63
C GLY A 105 -14.62 5.66 7.95
N MET A 106 -13.63 6.57 7.91
CA MET A 106 -13.12 7.25 9.10
C MET A 106 -14.17 8.21 9.68
N PRO A 107 -14.42 8.22 11.01
CA PRO A 107 -15.31 9.18 11.63
C PRO A 107 -14.86 10.63 11.40
N ARG A 108 -15.81 11.53 11.17
CA ARG A 108 -15.54 12.94 10.79
C ARG A 108 -14.68 13.70 11.80
N GLU A 109 -14.90 13.45 13.10
CA GLU A 109 -14.13 14.07 14.19
C GLU A 109 -12.68 13.59 14.21
N GLU A 110 -12.44 12.31 13.93
CA GLU A 110 -11.09 11.74 13.85
C GLU A 110 -10.36 12.22 12.59
N MET A 111 -11.08 12.28 11.47
CA MET A 111 -10.55 12.66 10.16
C MET A 111 -9.85 14.01 10.19
N LYS A 112 -10.48 15.07 10.73
CA LYS A 112 -9.88 16.40 10.77
C LYS A 112 -8.54 16.41 11.52
N LYS A 113 -8.48 15.74 12.67
CA LYS A 113 -7.27 15.64 13.48
C LYS A 113 -6.18 14.86 12.72
N ARG A 114 -6.53 13.71 12.14
CA ARG A 114 -5.57 12.84 11.45
C ARG A 114 -5.00 13.48 10.19
N ILE A 115 -5.81 14.21 9.44
CA ILE A 115 -5.37 14.94 8.24
C ILE A 115 -4.36 16.02 8.60
N LYS A 116 -4.59 16.77 9.69
CA LYS A 116 -3.62 17.76 10.17
C LYS A 116 -2.29 17.09 10.53
N GLU A 117 -2.33 16.00 11.28
CA GLU A 117 -1.12 15.27 11.70
C GLU A 117 -0.35 14.68 10.50
N VAL A 118 -1.06 14.16 9.49
CA VAL A 118 -0.43 13.65 8.27
C VAL A 118 0.23 14.78 7.48
N LEU A 119 -0.47 15.90 7.25
CA LEU A 119 0.09 17.04 6.53
C LEU A 119 1.34 17.63 7.20
N GLU A 120 1.36 17.65 8.54
CA GLU A 120 2.54 18.05 9.31
C GLU A 120 3.68 17.03 9.14
N LEU A 121 3.39 15.73 9.26
CA LEU A 121 4.37 14.66 9.10
C LEU A 121 5.03 14.65 7.72
N VAL A 122 4.28 14.96 6.66
CA VAL A 122 4.78 14.96 5.28
C VAL A 122 5.24 16.33 4.80
N GLU A 123 5.27 17.33 5.70
CA GLU A 123 5.69 18.70 5.43
C GLU A 123 4.93 19.36 4.27
N LEU A 124 3.60 19.27 4.29
CA LEU A 124 2.70 19.86 3.29
C LEU A 124 1.62 20.76 3.89
N THR A 125 1.73 21.12 5.17
CA THR A 125 0.75 21.97 5.86
C THR A 125 0.49 23.31 5.15
N ASP A 126 1.53 23.99 4.67
CA ASP A 126 1.42 25.26 3.94
C ASP A 126 0.94 25.11 2.49
N LYS A 127 0.85 23.87 1.99
CA LYS A 127 0.40 23.51 0.64
C LYS A 127 -0.94 22.78 0.66
N ALA A 128 -1.55 22.58 1.84
CA ALA A 128 -2.71 21.73 2.03
C ALA A 128 -3.89 22.11 1.12
N ASP A 129 -4.10 23.42 0.93
CA ASP A 129 -5.24 23.97 0.18
C ASP A 129 -4.86 24.37 -1.26
N ILE A 130 -3.74 23.83 -1.78
CA ILE A 130 -3.31 23.97 -3.17
C ILE A 130 -3.69 22.70 -3.95
N LEU A 131 -4.22 22.86 -5.16
CA LEU A 131 -4.53 21.75 -6.06
C LEU A 131 -3.31 20.86 -6.31
N VAL A 132 -3.51 19.54 -6.24
CA VAL A 132 -2.45 18.55 -6.44
C VAL A 132 -1.84 18.64 -7.84
N GLU A 133 -2.57 19.10 -8.87
CA GLU A 133 -1.97 19.32 -10.19
C GLU A 133 -0.77 20.30 -10.17
N LYS A 134 -0.73 21.21 -9.19
CA LYS A 134 0.37 22.19 -9.00
C LYS A 134 1.50 21.67 -8.11
N TYR A 135 1.38 20.46 -7.57
CA TYR A 135 2.42 19.85 -6.73
C TYR A 135 3.59 19.39 -7.58
N SER A 136 4.81 19.53 -7.05
CA SER A 136 5.97 18.85 -7.62
C SER A 136 5.84 17.32 -7.50
N GLY A 137 6.59 16.56 -8.29
CA GLY A 137 6.60 15.09 -8.17
C GLY A 137 6.97 14.61 -6.76
N GLY A 138 7.90 15.30 -6.08
CA GLY A 138 8.26 15.00 -4.69
C GLY A 138 7.11 15.26 -3.72
N MET A 139 6.37 16.36 -3.89
CA MET A 139 5.18 16.64 -3.07
C MET A 139 4.10 15.59 -3.29
N LYS A 140 3.82 15.19 -4.54
CA LYS A 140 2.90 14.09 -4.89
C LYS A 140 3.33 12.74 -4.33
N ARG A 141 4.63 12.53 -4.10
CA ARG A 141 5.17 11.29 -3.54
C ARG A 141 5.05 11.24 -2.01
N ARG A 142 5.08 12.39 -1.36
CA ARG A 142 4.96 12.53 0.10
C ARG A 142 3.50 12.52 0.57
N LEU A 143 2.61 13.14 -0.20
CA LEU A 143 1.15 13.11 0.03
C LEU A 143 0.58 11.71 -0.18
#